data_AF-A0A090TBS9-F1
#
_entry.id   AF-A0A090TBS9-F1
#
_cell.length_a   1.000
_cell.length_b   1.000
_cell.length_c   1.000
_cell.angle_alpha   90.00
_cell.angle_beta   90.00
_cell.angle_gamma   90.00
#
_symmetry.space_group_name_H-M   'P 1'
#
loop_
_entity.id
_entity.type
_entity.pdbx_description
1 polymer ?
#
loop_
_entity_poly.entity_id
_entity_poly.type
_entity_poly.pdbx_seq_one_letter_code
_entity_poly.pdbx_strand_id
1 'polypeptide(L)'
;MSQQRTMTEQAAAWNEFHRHYPRLIAAIGDATFLQRLSELTTAIVGYDSLVVMSFDGENAPGVLYNDTSFFEDQAIDKEFMSALVLDPFYQLIRRGVKEGVYRLDDIAPDEFYNSDYYHQIYKQTGLQKK
;
A
#
# COMPACT_ATOMS: atom_id res chain seq x y z
N MET A 1 -33.34 -11.61 1.17
CA MET A 1 -32.41 -11.69 0.01
C MET A 1 -31.01 -11.11 0.26
N SER A 2 -30.74 -10.31 1.32
CA SER A 2 -29.38 -9.78 1.56
C SER A 2 -28.42 -10.74 2.27
N GLN A 3 -28.89 -11.66 3.12
CA GLN A 3 -28.01 -12.58 3.87
C GLN A 3 -27.31 -13.65 2.99
N GLN A 4 -27.93 -14.02 1.87
CA GLN A 4 -27.39 -15.06 0.99
C GLN A 4 -26.26 -14.54 0.08
N ARG A 5 -26.26 -13.23 -0.21
CA ARG A 5 -25.21 -12.57 -1.01
C ARG A 5 -23.89 -12.48 -0.23
N THR A 6 -23.97 -12.19 1.07
CA THR A 6 -22.83 -12.13 1.99
C THR A 6 -22.15 -13.47 2.23
N MET A 7 -22.89 -14.60 2.25
CA MET A 7 -22.27 -15.93 2.43
C MET A 7 -21.52 -16.41 1.19
N THR A 8 -22.03 -16.10 0.00
CA THR A 8 -21.38 -16.46 -1.27
C THR A 8 -20.11 -15.65 -1.51
N GLU A 9 -20.13 -14.34 -1.20
CA GLU A 9 -18.95 -13.47 -1.28
C GLU A 9 -17.85 -13.88 -0.28
N GLN A 10 -18.23 -14.23 0.96
CA GLN A 10 -17.28 -14.76 1.95
C GLN A 10 -16.68 -16.11 1.52
N ALA A 11 -17.48 -17.02 0.98
CA ALA A 11 -16.99 -18.31 0.48
C ALA A 11 -16.02 -18.13 -0.70
N ALA A 12 -16.26 -17.16 -1.59
CA ALA A 12 -15.36 -16.83 -2.69
C ALA A 12 -14.02 -16.27 -2.19
N ALA A 13 -14.04 -15.29 -1.28
CA ALA A 13 -12.83 -14.73 -0.67
C ALA A 13 -12.01 -15.81 0.07
N TRP A 14 -12.68 -16.74 0.74
CA TRP A 14 -12.03 -17.85 1.42
C TRP A 14 -11.34 -18.82 0.46
N ASN A 15 -11.94 -19.09 -0.71
CA ASN A 15 -11.32 -19.92 -1.75
C ASN A 15 -10.10 -19.24 -2.37
N GLU A 16 -10.17 -17.93 -2.62
CA GLU A 16 -9.01 -17.17 -3.10
C GLU A 16 -7.90 -17.16 -2.05
N PHE A 17 -8.23 -16.94 -0.78
CA PHE A 17 -7.26 -17.08 0.31
C PHE A 17 -6.56 -18.44 0.28
N HIS A 18 -7.33 -19.55 0.23
CA HIS A 18 -6.80 -20.92 0.16
C HIS A 18 -5.85 -21.15 -1.02
N ARG A 19 -6.14 -20.53 -2.17
CA ARG A 19 -5.32 -20.68 -3.38
C ARG A 19 -3.96 -19.99 -3.25
N HIS A 20 -3.91 -18.86 -2.55
CA HIS A 20 -2.75 -17.97 -2.51
C HIS A 20 -1.89 -18.12 -1.23
N TYR A 21 -2.49 -18.29 -0.04
CA TYR A 21 -1.76 -18.26 1.23
C TYR A 21 -0.63 -19.30 1.36
N PRO A 22 -0.73 -20.55 0.85
CA PRO A 22 0.35 -21.52 1.04
C PRO A 22 1.63 -21.10 0.31
N ARG A 23 1.49 -20.49 -0.87
CA ARG A 23 2.63 -20.00 -1.66
C ARG A 23 3.24 -18.77 -1.02
N LEU A 24 2.42 -17.89 -0.43
CA LEU A 24 2.91 -16.74 0.34
C LEU A 24 3.74 -17.18 1.54
N ILE A 25 3.23 -18.13 2.34
CA ILE A 25 3.95 -18.65 3.51
C ILE A 25 5.24 -19.37 3.10
N ALA A 26 5.19 -20.18 2.04
CA ALA A 26 6.38 -20.84 1.50
C ALA A 26 7.45 -19.85 1.00
N ALA A 27 7.05 -18.61 0.71
CA ALA A 27 7.92 -17.59 0.18
C ALA A 27 8.55 -16.66 1.23
N ILE A 28 8.25 -16.87 2.52
CA ILE A 28 8.85 -16.07 3.58
C ILE A 28 10.39 -16.19 3.52
N GLY A 29 11.05 -15.04 3.42
CA GLY A 29 12.50 -14.94 3.28
C GLY A 29 13.03 -14.99 1.85
N ASP A 30 12.17 -15.14 0.85
CA ASP A 30 12.55 -15.08 -0.56
C ASP A 30 12.15 -13.74 -1.24
N ALA A 31 12.77 -13.48 -2.40
CA ALA A 31 12.55 -12.24 -3.16
C ALA A 31 11.14 -12.13 -3.77
N THR A 32 10.40 -13.23 -3.87
CA THR A 32 9.02 -13.28 -4.39
C THR A 32 7.96 -13.03 -3.31
N PHE A 33 8.34 -12.95 -2.04
CA PHE A 33 7.41 -12.75 -0.93
C PHE A 33 6.45 -11.57 -1.15
N LEU A 34 6.98 -10.37 -1.46
CA LEU A 34 6.17 -9.16 -1.62
C LEU A 34 5.25 -9.23 -2.85
N GLN A 35 5.70 -9.88 -3.93
CA GLN A 35 4.84 -10.16 -5.08
C GLN A 35 3.66 -11.06 -4.70
N ARG A 36 3.93 -12.15 -3.98
CA ARG A 36 2.88 -13.09 -3.55
C ARG A 36 1.94 -12.48 -2.52
N LEU A 37 2.46 -11.60 -1.68
CA LEU A 37 1.65 -10.81 -0.76
C LEU A 37 0.68 -9.98 -1.59
N SER A 38 1.18 -9.27 -2.60
CA SER A 38 0.33 -8.48 -3.49
C SER A 38 -0.76 -9.33 -4.16
N GLU A 39 -0.39 -10.45 -4.76
CA GLU A 39 -1.35 -11.36 -5.42
C GLU A 39 -2.47 -11.81 -4.46
N LEU A 40 -2.12 -12.20 -3.23
CA LEU A 40 -3.09 -12.61 -2.21
C LEU A 40 -4.01 -11.46 -1.83
N THR A 41 -3.44 -10.31 -1.47
CA THR A 41 -4.23 -9.19 -0.96
C THR A 41 -5.13 -8.62 -2.07
N THR A 42 -4.68 -8.64 -3.34
CA THR A 42 -5.49 -8.25 -4.51
C THR A 42 -6.66 -9.19 -4.67
N ALA A 43 -6.44 -10.51 -4.56
CA ALA A 43 -7.48 -11.51 -4.75
C ALA A 43 -8.60 -11.45 -3.68
N ILE A 44 -8.27 -11.04 -2.45
CA ILE A 44 -9.24 -11.04 -1.32
C ILE A 44 -9.85 -9.66 -1.02
N VAL A 45 -9.11 -8.56 -1.23
CA VAL A 45 -9.57 -7.19 -0.93
C VAL A 45 -9.94 -6.44 -2.20
N GLY A 46 -9.33 -6.78 -3.34
CA GLY A 46 -9.54 -6.07 -4.60
C GLY A 46 -8.97 -4.65 -4.60
N TYR A 47 -7.83 -4.41 -3.94
CA TYR A 47 -7.16 -3.11 -4.04
C TYR A 47 -6.53 -2.93 -5.43
N ASP A 48 -6.31 -1.68 -5.82
CA ASP A 48 -5.80 -1.32 -7.14
C ASP A 48 -4.28 -1.36 -7.26
N SER A 49 -3.57 -1.04 -6.18
CA SER A 49 -2.12 -1.16 -6.07
C SER A 49 -1.59 -1.34 -4.64
N LEU A 50 -0.39 -1.91 -4.52
CA LEU A 50 0.42 -2.11 -3.32
C LEU A 50 1.84 -1.56 -3.53
N VAL A 51 2.25 -0.70 -2.60
CA VAL A 51 3.63 -0.24 -2.47
C VAL A 51 4.13 -0.58 -1.08
N VAL A 52 5.35 -1.11 -1.01
CA VAL A 52 6.03 -1.43 0.25
C VAL A 52 7.27 -0.58 0.34
N MET A 53 7.34 0.26 1.36
CA MET A 53 8.46 1.18 1.59
C MET A 53 9.11 0.92 2.95
N SER A 54 10.43 1.09 3.02
CA SER A 54 11.19 1.15 4.26
C SER A 54 11.42 2.60 4.68
N PHE A 55 11.12 2.91 5.93
CA PHE A 55 11.39 4.19 6.56
C PHE A 55 12.28 3.96 7.78
N ASP A 56 13.54 4.36 7.70
CA ASP A 56 14.50 4.21 8.81
C ASP A 56 14.80 5.52 9.56
N GLY A 57 14.14 6.61 9.17
CA GLY A 57 14.20 7.93 9.82
C GLY A 57 15.45 8.75 9.52
N GLU A 58 16.56 8.10 9.17
CA GLU A 58 17.87 8.71 8.92
C GLU A 58 18.20 8.77 7.42
N ASN A 59 17.70 7.81 6.63
CA ASN A 59 17.93 7.75 5.19
C ASN A 59 16.65 8.10 4.40
N ALA A 60 16.85 8.37 3.11
CA ALA A 60 15.74 8.49 2.19
C ALA A 60 14.94 7.17 2.16
N PRO A 61 13.60 7.22 2.11
CA PRO A 61 12.79 6.01 2.05
C PRO A 61 13.22 5.05 0.92
N GLY A 62 13.14 3.75 1.17
CA GLY A 62 13.45 2.74 0.16
C GLY A 62 12.19 2.11 -0.37
N VAL A 63 12.00 2.01 -1.69
CA VAL A 63 10.89 1.22 -2.26
C VAL A 63 11.35 -0.24 -2.36
N LEU A 64 10.69 -1.11 -1.59
CA LEU A 64 10.97 -2.55 -1.54
C LEU A 64 10.10 -3.34 -2.53
N TYR A 65 8.91 -2.84 -2.82
CA TYR A 65 8.00 -3.41 -3.81
C TYR A 65 7.04 -2.34 -4.32
N ASN A 66 6.70 -2.43 -5.61
CA ASN A 66 5.70 -1.61 -6.25
C ASN A 66 5.03 -2.41 -7.38
N ASP A 67 3.71 -2.45 -7.40
CA ASP A 67 2.92 -2.97 -8.53
C ASP A 67 2.05 -1.89 -9.22
N THR A 68 2.20 -0.62 -8.83
CA THR A 68 1.59 0.50 -9.56
C THR A 68 2.36 0.74 -10.87
N SER A 69 1.67 1.28 -11.87
CA SER A 69 2.30 1.79 -13.09
C SER A 69 3.09 3.10 -12.86
N PHE A 70 2.98 3.73 -11.69
CA PHE A 70 3.58 5.03 -11.43
C PHE A 70 5.09 4.93 -11.16
N PHE A 71 5.54 3.89 -10.45
CA PHE A 71 6.97 3.69 -10.19
C PHE A 71 7.64 2.71 -11.17
N GLU A 72 7.04 2.45 -12.34
CA GLU A 72 7.64 1.60 -13.39
C GLU A 72 8.91 2.22 -13.99
N ASP A 73 9.02 3.55 -13.97
CA ASP A 73 10.28 4.24 -14.28
C ASP A 73 11.12 4.35 -13.01
N GLN A 74 12.24 3.62 -12.98
CA GLN A 74 13.22 3.54 -11.89
C GLN A 74 13.85 4.87 -11.44
N ALA A 75 13.44 5.99 -12.01
CA ALA A 75 13.63 7.29 -11.39
C ALA A 75 12.45 7.55 -10.46
N ILE A 76 12.44 6.83 -9.33
CA ILE A 76 12.03 7.47 -8.08
C ILE A 76 13.03 8.61 -7.89
N ASP A 77 12.74 9.74 -8.53
CA ASP A 77 13.67 10.83 -8.60
C ASP A 77 13.84 11.44 -7.21
N LYS A 78 14.92 12.19 -7.06
CA LYS A 78 15.22 12.86 -5.80
C LYS A 78 14.06 13.76 -5.36
N GLU A 79 13.26 14.27 -6.30
CA GLU A 79 12.13 15.14 -6.05
C GLU A 79 10.98 14.37 -5.37
N PHE A 80 10.56 13.23 -5.91
CA PHE A 80 9.59 12.34 -5.28
C PHE A 80 10.05 11.91 -3.88
N MET A 81 11.31 11.48 -3.77
CA MET A 81 11.90 11.07 -2.49
C MET A 81 11.94 12.19 -1.47
N SER A 82 12.23 13.41 -1.90
CA SER A 82 12.21 14.57 -1.03
C SER A 82 10.79 14.94 -0.61
N ALA A 83 9.81 14.72 -1.48
CA ALA A 83 8.42 15.02 -1.22
C ALA A 83 7.75 14.02 -0.28
N LEU A 84 8.24 12.78 -0.17
CA LEU A 84 7.75 11.79 0.81
C LEU A 84 7.82 12.28 2.25
N VAL A 85 8.62 13.32 2.55
CA VAL A 85 8.56 13.99 3.87
C VAL A 85 7.17 14.53 4.19
N LEU A 86 6.36 14.84 3.17
CA LEU A 86 5.00 15.36 3.30
C LEU A 86 3.95 14.24 3.31
N ASP A 87 4.36 12.98 3.11
CA ASP A 87 3.45 11.84 3.17
C ASP A 87 2.90 11.64 4.60
N PRO A 88 1.57 11.47 4.78
CA PRO A 88 0.98 11.28 6.09
C PRO A 88 1.48 10.04 6.83
N PHE A 89 1.74 8.92 6.13
CA PHE A 89 2.31 7.72 6.73
C PHE A 89 3.75 7.94 7.15
N TYR A 90 4.57 8.63 6.34
CA TYR A 90 5.93 9.00 6.73
C TYR A 90 5.94 9.83 8.02
N GLN A 91 5.11 10.86 8.07
CA GLN A 91 4.97 11.74 9.25
C GLN A 91 4.48 10.97 10.48
N LEU A 92 3.54 10.04 10.30
CA LEU A 92 3.02 9.20 11.37
C LEU A 92 4.11 8.29 11.95
N ILE A 93 4.90 7.62 11.10
CA ILE A 93 6.03 6.78 11.51
C ILE A 93 7.08 7.61 12.25
N ARG A 94 7.43 8.79 11.72
CA ARG A 94 8.39 9.71 12.36
C ARG A 94 7.96 10.19 13.74
N ARG A 95 6.67 10.22 14.04
CA ARG A 95 6.12 10.57 15.36
C ARG A 95 6.14 9.42 16.36
N GLY A 96 6.58 8.22 15.96
CA GLY A 96 6.66 7.06 16.84
C GLY A 96 5.32 6.37 17.05
N VAL A 97 4.50 6.28 15.99
CA VAL A 97 3.24 5.54 16.02
C VAL A 97 3.46 4.06 16.37
N LYS A 98 2.46 3.43 16.99
CA LYS A 98 2.46 1.97 17.19
C LYS A 98 2.28 1.25 15.85
N GLU A 99 2.88 0.07 15.73
CA GLU A 99 2.63 -0.85 14.62
C GLU A 99 1.13 -1.13 14.47
N GLY A 100 0.62 -1.09 13.24
CA GLY A 100 -0.79 -1.26 12.98
C GLY A 100 -1.20 -0.89 11.55
N VAL A 101 -2.50 -0.95 11.31
CA VAL A 101 -3.11 -0.55 10.04
C VAL A 101 -3.80 0.80 10.23
N TYR A 102 -3.43 1.77 9.40
CA TYR A 102 -3.96 3.13 9.45
C TYR A 102 -4.57 3.47 8.10
N ARG A 103 -5.74 4.11 8.12
CA ARG A 103 -6.33 4.65 6.89
C ARG A 103 -5.77 6.05 6.66
N LEU A 104 -5.56 6.41 5.40
CA LEU A 104 -5.13 7.76 5.01
C LEU A 104 -6.08 8.83 5.60
N ASP A 105 -7.39 8.62 5.49
CA ASP A 105 -8.43 9.52 6.01
C ASP A 105 -8.31 9.78 7.53
N ASP A 106 -7.75 8.83 8.29
CA ASP A 106 -7.66 8.93 9.75
C ASP A 106 -6.39 9.69 10.19
N ILE A 107 -5.39 9.81 9.30
CA ILE A 107 -4.06 10.32 9.65
C ILE A 107 -3.64 11.54 8.82
N ALA A 108 -4.28 11.77 7.68
CA ALA A 108 -4.03 12.91 6.82
C ALA A 108 -4.46 14.21 7.51
N PRO A 109 -3.67 15.29 7.44
CA PRO A 109 -4.12 16.63 7.85
C PRO A 109 -5.36 17.09 7.06
N ASP A 110 -6.17 17.97 7.64
CA ASP A 110 -7.39 18.51 7.00
C ASP A 110 -7.13 19.07 5.58
N GLU A 111 -6.01 19.77 5.39
CA GLU A 111 -5.62 20.38 4.11
C GLU A 111 -4.86 19.45 3.17
N PHE A 112 -4.70 18.16 3.53
CA PHE A 112 -3.93 17.20 2.71
C PHE A 112 -4.46 17.14 1.27
N TYR A 113 -5.76 16.98 1.10
CA TYR A 113 -6.40 16.85 -0.20
C TYR A 113 -6.40 18.13 -1.05
N ASN A 114 -6.06 19.28 -0.45
CA ASN A 114 -5.88 20.58 -1.13
C ASN A 114 -4.41 20.94 -1.34
N SER A 115 -3.48 20.12 -0.85
CA SER A 115 -2.06 20.43 -0.89
C SER A 115 -1.44 20.21 -2.27
N ASP A 116 -0.37 20.96 -2.58
CA ASP A 116 0.43 20.75 -3.78
C ASP A 116 1.01 19.33 -3.83
N TYR A 117 1.43 18.81 -2.66
CA TYR A 117 1.90 17.43 -2.54
C TYR A 117 0.85 16.43 -3.03
N TYR A 118 -0.41 16.57 -2.60
CA TYR A 118 -1.46 15.66 -3.03
C TYR A 118 -1.71 15.72 -4.54
N HIS A 119 -1.85 16.92 -5.09
CA HIS A 119 -2.22 17.11 -6.49
C HIS A 119 -1.09 16.81 -7.48
N GLN A 120 0.14 17.15 -7.13
CA GLN A 120 1.29 17.03 -8.02
C GLN A 120 1.97 15.66 -7.88
N ILE A 121 1.88 15.03 -6.70
CA ILE A 121 2.65 13.82 -6.39
C ILE A 121 1.74 12.67 -5.98
N TYR A 122 1.04 12.78 -4.84
CA TYR A 122 0.31 11.64 -4.26
C TYR A 122 -0.71 11.04 -5.23
N LYS A 123 -1.52 11.87 -5.89
CA LYS A 123 -2.55 11.40 -6.84
C LYS A 123 -1.98 10.70 -8.07
N GLN A 124 -0.73 10.99 -8.43
CA GLN A 124 -0.09 10.34 -9.57
C GLN A 124 0.33 8.90 -9.22
N THR A 125 0.58 8.61 -7.94
CA THR A 125 0.99 7.28 -7.46
C THR A 125 -0.05 6.18 -7.68
N GLY A 126 -1.32 6.53 -7.89
CA GLY A 126 -2.41 5.55 -7.97
C GLY A 126 -2.91 5.04 -6.61
N LEU A 127 -2.34 5.54 -5.50
CA LEU A 127 -2.72 5.17 -4.14
C LEU A 127 -3.95 5.93 -3.61
N GLN A 128 -4.51 6.84 -4.39
CA GLN A 128 -5.70 7.58 -4.02
C GLN A 128 -6.96 6.69 -4.01
N LYS A 129 -7.90 7.07 -3.15
CA LYS A 129 -9.26 6.53 -3.20
C LYS A 129 -9.92 6.92 -4.53
N LYS A 130 -10.57 5.95 -5.19
CA LYS A 130 -11.43 6.19 -6.36
C LYS A 130 -12.78 6.80 -5.94
#